data_AF-V9Z868-F1
#
_entry.id   AF-V9Z868-F1
#
_cell.length_a   1.000
_cell.length_b   1.000
_cell.length_c   1.000
_cell.angle_alpha   90.00
_cell.angle_beta   90.00
_cell.angle_gamma   90.00
#
_symmetry.space_group_name_H-M   'P 1'
#
loop_
_entity.id
_entity.type
_entity.pdbx_description
1 polymer ?
#
loop_
_entity_poly.entity_id
_entity_poly.type
_entity_poly.pdbx_seq_one_letter_code
_entity_poly.pdbx_strand_id
1 'polypeptide(L)'
;MPWPALGVVKAMSEVIEKVGSVSQSRYEQIVAELREVVEQQSRGSFTIGDRALEIEPMRPRGGIPDAEWTIRQSLVRLAEDIGLTFNAVKNARWVASRWPKEHRQAGVSFTIHRILARIEDDAERWAAIKTPPEGKSRWTTDDAKRRVGWTVDSPETPQEKITAIHHLAQDEEVAATVTTDFLKRPQVAAKVSTENKVRVVEELTRDESVAATAATSLLRRPDVAFKAMSDDTARFQVNHAQTERHRQAREHFEDTSPVAPAVRHIDRSVEFLDLVTACHSFVAAAGRTVPGLRDRTLNDDERTIVAQNVAKVRATLDWIEQAVETGKVDMDDELARLLKGE
;
A
#
# COMPACT_ATOMS: atom_id res chain seq x y z
N MET A 1 -39.14 -24.79 -55.16
CA MET A 1 -37.97 -23.97 -55.54
C MET A 1 -36.92 -24.10 -54.45
N PRO A 2 -35.71 -24.63 -54.72
CA PRO A 2 -34.62 -24.56 -53.77
C PRO A 2 -33.85 -23.23 -53.95
N TRP A 3 -33.60 -22.54 -52.84
CA TRP A 3 -32.69 -21.40 -52.77
C TRP A 3 -31.27 -21.87 -52.41
N PRO A 4 -30.21 -21.13 -52.81
CA PRO A 4 -28.86 -21.66 -52.94
C PRO A 4 -28.06 -21.57 -51.63
N ALA A 5 -27.73 -22.71 -51.02
CA ALA A 5 -26.86 -22.79 -49.84
C ALA A 5 -25.36 -23.02 -50.18
N LEU A 6 -24.99 -22.99 -51.47
CA LEU A 6 -23.63 -23.36 -51.93
C LEU A 6 -22.65 -22.19 -52.08
N GLY A 7 -23.11 -20.93 -52.00
CA GLY A 7 -22.25 -19.75 -52.20
C GLY A 7 -21.53 -19.24 -50.94
N VAL A 8 -22.13 -19.44 -49.76
CA VAL A 8 -21.63 -18.83 -48.51
C VAL A 8 -20.51 -19.67 -47.88
N VAL A 9 -20.54 -21.00 -48.06
CA VAL A 9 -19.51 -21.89 -47.52
C VAL A 9 -18.17 -21.72 -48.27
N LYS A 10 -18.20 -21.39 -49.56
CA LYS A 10 -16.98 -21.17 -50.37
C LYS A 10 -16.27 -19.85 -50.02
N ALA A 11 -17.02 -18.80 -49.68
CA ALA A 11 -16.45 -17.52 -49.28
C ALA A 11 -15.79 -17.58 -47.88
N MET A 12 -16.30 -18.42 -46.97
CA MET A 12 -15.68 -18.61 -45.64
C MET A 12 -14.42 -19.48 -45.68
N SER A 13 -14.27 -20.39 -46.65
CA SER A 13 -13.02 -21.14 -46.83
C SER A 13 -11.91 -20.32 -47.48
N GLU A 14 -12.23 -19.36 -48.36
CA GLU A 14 -11.23 -18.49 -49.01
C GLU A 14 -10.60 -17.44 -48.06
N VAL A 15 -11.30 -17.05 -46.99
CA VAL A 15 -10.77 -16.08 -46.01
C VAL A 15 -9.67 -16.70 -45.12
N ILE A 16 -9.60 -18.03 -45.03
CA ILE A 16 -8.57 -18.75 -44.26
C ILE A 16 -7.25 -18.88 -45.07
N GLU A 17 -7.26 -18.62 -46.39
CA GLU A 17 -6.08 -18.81 -47.25
C GLU A 17 -5.19 -17.57 -47.39
N LYS A 18 -5.50 -16.44 -46.75
CA LYS A 18 -4.72 -15.19 -46.87
C LYS A 18 -4.06 -14.80 -45.57
N VAL A 19 -2.78 -14.42 -45.65
CA VAL A 19 -2.04 -13.74 -44.59
C VAL A 19 -1.96 -12.27 -44.97
N GLY A 20 -2.79 -11.45 -44.34
CA GLY A 20 -2.96 -10.05 -44.73
C GLY A 20 -3.45 -9.92 -46.18
N SER A 21 -2.67 -9.29 -47.05
CA SER A 21 -3.02 -9.07 -48.45
C SER A 21 -2.55 -10.18 -49.42
N VAL A 22 -1.78 -11.16 -48.95
CA VAL A 22 -1.20 -12.22 -49.80
C VAL A 22 -1.80 -13.59 -49.50
N SER A 23 -1.74 -14.51 -50.45
CA SER A 23 -2.10 -15.91 -50.20
C SER A 23 -1.07 -16.57 -49.26
N GLN A 24 -1.47 -17.66 -48.61
CA GLN A 24 -0.61 -18.49 -47.76
C GLN A 24 0.63 -18.97 -48.51
N SER A 25 0.47 -19.46 -49.75
CA SER A 25 1.58 -19.90 -50.60
C SER A 25 2.56 -18.77 -50.92
N ARG A 26 2.06 -17.56 -51.19
CA ARG A 26 2.91 -16.40 -51.43
C ARG A 26 3.60 -15.95 -50.14
N TYR A 27 2.91 -16.00 -49.00
CA TYR A 27 3.51 -15.70 -47.71
C TYR A 27 4.68 -16.64 -47.40
N GLU A 28 4.54 -17.95 -47.66
CA GLU A 28 5.62 -18.93 -47.48
C GLU A 28 6.83 -18.65 -48.37
N GLN A 29 6.61 -18.25 -49.64
CA GLN A 29 7.68 -17.80 -50.53
C GLN A 29 8.37 -16.55 -50.00
N ILE A 30 7.60 -15.53 -49.57
CA ILE A 30 8.15 -14.31 -48.97
C ILE A 30 8.98 -14.64 -47.73
N VAL A 31 8.52 -15.56 -46.87
CA VAL A 31 9.26 -16.00 -45.69
C VAL A 31 10.57 -16.67 -46.09
N ALA A 32 10.60 -17.49 -47.13
CA ALA A 32 11.83 -18.11 -47.63
C ALA A 32 12.81 -17.05 -48.16
N GLU A 33 12.34 -16.13 -49.00
CA GLU A 33 13.13 -15.00 -49.54
C GLU A 33 13.72 -14.15 -48.40
N LEU A 34 12.90 -13.74 -47.42
CA LEU A 34 13.34 -12.90 -46.30
C LEU A 34 14.28 -13.63 -45.35
N ARG A 35 14.19 -14.97 -45.23
CA ARG A 35 15.14 -15.76 -44.42
C ARG A 35 16.55 -15.70 -44.99
N GLU A 36 16.70 -15.70 -46.32
CA GLU A 36 18.01 -15.54 -46.96
C GLU A 36 18.59 -14.15 -46.69
N VAL A 37 17.75 -13.11 -46.76
CA VAL A 37 18.15 -11.73 -46.43
C VAL A 37 18.59 -11.63 -44.96
N VAL A 38 17.84 -12.21 -44.02
CA VAL A 38 18.19 -12.22 -42.59
C VAL A 38 19.48 -13.00 -42.33
N GLU A 39 19.72 -14.09 -43.05
CA GLU A 39 20.96 -14.86 -42.97
C GLU A 39 22.16 -14.02 -43.46
N GLN A 40 22.03 -13.32 -44.59
CA GLN A 40 23.06 -12.39 -45.09
C GLN A 40 23.33 -11.25 -44.09
N GLN A 41 22.28 -10.65 -43.53
CA GLN A 41 22.40 -9.61 -42.50
C GLN A 41 23.11 -10.14 -41.25
N SER A 42 22.83 -11.38 -40.87
CA SER A 42 23.45 -12.02 -39.71
C SER A 42 24.94 -12.26 -39.94
N ARG A 43 25.32 -12.73 -41.13
CA ARG A 43 26.73 -12.86 -41.53
C ARG A 43 27.45 -11.51 -41.51
N GLY A 44 26.85 -10.47 -42.09
CA GLY A 44 27.41 -9.11 -42.07
C GLY A 44 27.61 -8.59 -40.66
N SER A 45 26.63 -8.77 -39.78
CA SER A 45 26.71 -8.37 -38.36
C SER A 45 27.83 -9.10 -37.62
N PHE A 46 28.00 -10.40 -37.85
CA PHE A 46 29.12 -11.16 -37.31
C PHE A 46 30.47 -10.73 -37.89
N THR A 47 30.57 -10.42 -39.20
CA THR A 47 31.79 -9.90 -39.81
C THR A 47 32.20 -8.57 -39.19
N ILE A 48 31.26 -7.64 -39.01
CA ILE A 48 31.51 -6.37 -38.31
C ILE A 48 32.02 -6.65 -36.89
N GLY A 49 31.36 -7.55 -36.16
CA GLY A 49 31.76 -7.93 -34.81
C GLY A 49 33.16 -8.55 -34.74
N ASP A 50 33.50 -9.43 -35.68
CA ASP A 50 34.81 -10.07 -35.78
C ASP A 50 35.92 -9.04 -36.03
N ARG A 51 35.69 -8.09 -36.95
CA ARG A 51 36.66 -6.99 -37.21
C ARG A 51 36.78 -6.04 -36.03
N ALA A 52 35.67 -5.74 -35.35
CA ALA A 52 35.70 -4.93 -34.16
C ALA A 52 36.43 -5.62 -32.99
N LEU A 53 36.42 -6.96 -32.92
CA LEU A 53 37.22 -7.74 -31.95
C LEU A 53 38.69 -7.80 -32.32
N GLU A 54 39.00 -7.87 -33.61
CA GLU A 54 40.38 -7.80 -34.13
C GLU A 54 41.02 -6.45 -33.80
N ILE A 55 40.27 -5.35 -33.94
CA ILE A 55 40.73 -3.99 -33.61
C ILE A 55 40.81 -3.77 -32.10
N GLU A 56 39.78 -4.17 -31.34
CA GLU A 56 39.78 -4.08 -29.88
C GLU A 56 39.34 -5.42 -29.27
N PRO A 57 40.26 -6.25 -28.73
CA PRO A 57 39.90 -7.47 -28.03
C PRO A 57 39.10 -7.23 -26.73
N MET A 58 38.29 -8.20 -26.30
CA MET A 58 37.56 -8.09 -25.03
C MET A 58 38.56 -8.11 -23.86
N ARG A 59 38.55 -7.08 -23.01
CA ARG A 59 39.45 -6.97 -21.85
C ARG A 59 38.77 -7.53 -20.58
N PRO A 60 39.51 -8.18 -19.66
CA PRO A 60 39.00 -8.52 -18.34
C PRO A 60 38.53 -7.27 -17.59
N ARG A 61 37.45 -7.37 -16.80
CA ARG A 61 36.98 -6.26 -15.96
C ARG A 61 38.06 -5.95 -14.91
N GLY A 62 38.58 -4.71 -14.87
CA GLY A 62 39.48 -4.22 -13.83
C GLY A 62 40.93 -3.91 -14.23
N GLY A 63 41.29 -3.96 -15.52
CA GLY A 63 42.63 -3.57 -15.98
C GLY A 63 42.88 -2.06 -16.03
N ILE A 64 44.11 -1.65 -15.73
CA ILE A 64 44.59 -0.26 -15.85
C ILE A 64 44.56 0.16 -17.34
N PRO A 65 44.03 1.35 -17.68
CA PRO A 65 43.99 1.82 -19.06
C PRO A 65 45.37 2.35 -19.47
N ASP A 66 46.24 1.48 -19.97
CA ASP A 66 47.54 1.86 -20.53
C ASP A 66 47.52 1.73 -22.06
N ALA A 67 46.59 2.45 -22.70
CA ALA A 67 46.48 2.49 -24.15
C ALA A 67 46.32 3.93 -24.62
N GLU A 68 47.10 4.30 -25.65
CA GLU A 68 47.08 5.60 -26.33
C GLU A 68 45.69 5.95 -26.89
N TRP A 69 44.86 4.93 -27.15
CA TRP A 69 43.45 5.06 -27.53
C TRP A 69 42.55 4.31 -26.56
N THR A 70 41.44 4.95 -26.18
CA THR A 70 40.37 4.25 -25.45
C THR A 70 39.59 3.35 -26.41
N ILE A 71 39.11 2.20 -25.91
CA ILE A 71 38.23 1.27 -26.67
C ILE A 71 37.09 2.03 -27.37
N ARG A 72 36.55 3.07 -26.70
CA ARG A 72 35.47 3.88 -27.26
C ARG A 72 35.93 4.66 -28.50
N GLN A 73 37.09 5.29 -28.49
CA GLN A 73 37.57 6.09 -29.61
C GLN A 73 37.83 5.22 -30.85
N SER A 74 38.52 4.08 -30.70
CA SER A 74 38.78 3.15 -31.82
C SER A 74 37.48 2.66 -32.47
N LEU A 75 36.49 2.30 -31.65
CA LEU A 75 35.19 1.81 -32.14
C LEU A 75 34.29 2.92 -32.69
N VAL A 76 34.39 4.16 -32.20
CA VAL A 76 33.68 5.31 -32.79
C VAL A 76 34.21 5.57 -34.19
N ARG A 77 35.54 5.61 -34.35
CA ARG A 77 36.17 5.79 -35.66
C ARG A 77 35.75 4.70 -36.65
N LEU A 78 35.82 3.43 -36.23
CA LEU A 78 35.34 2.32 -37.07
C LEU A 78 33.87 2.49 -37.47
N ALA A 79 33.01 2.90 -36.52
CA ALA A 79 31.59 3.08 -36.78
C ALA A 79 31.33 4.21 -37.78
N GLU A 80 32.02 5.35 -37.64
CA GLU A 80 31.96 6.46 -38.59
C GLU A 80 32.44 6.06 -39.99
N ASP A 81 33.56 5.34 -40.09
CA ASP A 81 34.16 4.92 -41.36
C ASP A 81 33.26 3.94 -42.15
N ILE A 82 32.44 3.13 -41.47
CA ILE A 82 31.52 2.15 -42.11
C ILE A 82 30.05 2.61 -42.12
N GLY A 83 29.76 3.83 -41.67
CA GLY A 83 28.41 4.40 -41.65
C GLY A 83 27.44 3.75 -40.65
N LEU A 84 27.94 3.25 -39.52
CA LEU A 84 27.14 2.67 -38.43
C LEU A 84 27.22 3.50 -37.16
N THR A 85 26.31 3.23 -36.22
CA THR A 85 26.41 3.82 -34.88
C THR A 85 27.46 3.08 -34.05
N PHE A 86 28.14 3.81 -33.14
CA PHE A 86 29.02 3.20 -32.14
C PHE A 86 28.33 2.05 -31.39
N ASN A 87 27.04 2.20 -31.05
CA ASN A 87 26.30 1.16 -30.34
C ASN A 87 26.09 -0.10 -31.18
N ALA A 88 25.85 0.04 -32.50
CA ALA A 88 25.73 -1.11 -33.39
C ALA A 88 27.05 -1.90 -33.47
N VAL A 89 28.19 -1.22 -33.65
CA VAL A 89 29.52 -1.84 -33.69
C VAL A 89 29.87 -2.47 -32.34
N LYS A 90 29.63 -1.75 -31.23
CA LYS A 90 29.85 -2.26 -29.86
C LYS A 90 29.03 -3.52 -29.58
N ASN A 91 27.76 -3.53 -29.98
CA ASN A 91 26.88 -4.69 -29.81
C ASN A 91 27.35 -5.84 -30.70
N ALA A 92 27.69 -5.58 -31.96
CA ALA A 92 28.20 -6.59 -32.87
C ALA A 92 29.47 -7.27 -32.33
N ARG A 93 30.43 -6.48 -31.86
CA ARG A 93 31.66 -6.91 -31.19
C ARG A 93 31.36 -7.81 -29.99
N TRP A 94 30.48 -7.36 -29.11
CA TRP A 94 30.12 -8.13 -27.91
C TRP A 94 29.47 -9.47 -28.27
N VAL A 95 28.51 -9.48 -29.20
CA VAL A 95 27.86 -10.73 -29.64
C VAL A 95 28.86 -11.67 -30.30
N ALA A 96 29.72 -11.18 -31.20
CA ALA A 96 30.76 -11.99 -31.82
C ALA A 96 31.70 -12.62 -30.78
N SER A 97 32.00 -11.92 -29.68
CA SER A 97 32.86 -12.45 -28.61
C SER A 97 32.22 -13.59 -27.84
N ARG A 98 30.89 -13.62 -27.78
CA ARG A 98 30.11 -14.67 -27.12
C ARG A 98 29.83 -15.87 -28.04
N TRP A 99 30.02 -15.68 -29.35
CA TRP A 99 29.76 -16.67 -30.39
C TRP A 99 30.97 -16.82 -31.34
N PRO A 100 31.97 -17.62 -30.94
CA PRO A 100 33.04 -18.07 -31.84
C PRO A 100 32.47 -18.69 -33.12
N LYS A 101 33.24 -18.66 -34.21
CA LYS A 101 32.75 -19.01 -35.57
C LYS A 101 32.12 -20.41 -35.62
N GLU A 102 32.72 -21.36 -34.91
CA GLU A 102 32.31 -22.75 -34.77
C GLU A 102 31.01 -22.96 -33.98
N HIS A 103 30.56 -21.96 -33.21
CA HIS A 103 29.35 -22.05 -32.39
C HIS A 103 28.17 -21.25 -32.95
N ARG A 104 28.35 -20.49 -34.02
CA ARG A 104 27.28 -19.79 -34.73
C ARG A 104 26.38 -20.79 -35.43
N GLN A 105 25.07 -20.57 -35.37
CA GLN A 105 24.09 -21.45 -36.01
C GLN A 105 23.50 -20.83 -37.26
N ALA A 106 23.69 -21.50 -38.40
CA ALA A 106 23.05 -21.13 -39.65
C ALA A 106 21.53 -21.20 -39.54
N GLY A 107 20.82 -20.25 -40.14
CA GLY A 107 19.35 -20.19 -40.07
C GLY A 107 18.80 -19.65 -38.74
N VAL A 108 19.67 -19.29 -37.78
CA VAL A 108 19.31 -18.55 -36.57
C VAL A 108 19.79 -17.11 -36.69
N SER A 109 18.89 -16.14 -36.55
CA SER A 109 19.22 -14.74 -36.79
C SER A 109 20.20 -14.17 -35.76
N PHE A 110 20.91 -13.11 -36.14
CA PHE A 110 21.79 -12.37 -35.24
C PHE A 110 21.07 -11.84 -34.00
N THR A 111 19.79 -11.48 -34.11
CA THR A 111 18.97 -11.04 -32.97
C THR A 111 18.82 -12.13 -31.92
N ILE A 112 18.59 -13.39 -32.33
CA ILE A 112 18.51 -14.52 -31.39
C ILE A 112 19.86 -14.78 -30.74
N HIS A 113 20.94 -14.78 -31.53
CA HIS A 113 22.29 -14.88 -30.99
C HIS A 113 22.58 -13.76 -29.96
N ARG A 114 22.15 -12.53 -30.24
CA ARG A 114 22.31 -11.39 -29.32
C ARG A 114 21.55 -11.57 -28.01
N ILE A 115 20.34 -12.11 -28.04
CA ILE A 115 19.55 -12.35 -26.83
C ILE A 115 20.20 -13.49 -26.01
N LEU A 116 20.47 -14.62 -26.65
CA LEU A 116 21.07 -15.79 -25.99
C LEU A 116 22.53 -15.57 -25.57
N ALA A 117 23.24 -14.57 -26.13
CA ALA A 117 24.56 -14.13 -25.68
C ALA A 117 24.61 -13.74 -24.20
N ARG A 118 23.45 -13.46 -23.59
CA ARG A 118 23.32 -13.12 -22.16
C ARG A 118 23.46 -14.32 -21.23
N ILE A 119 23.31 -15.55 -21.72
CA ILE A 119 23.62 -16.77 -20.95
C ILE A 119 25.11 -16.71 -20.61
N GLU A 120 25.43 -16.68 -19.31
CA GLU A 120 26.79 -16.46 -18.82
C GLU A 120 27.68 -17.69 -19.09
N ASP A 121 27.15 -18.89 -18.85
CA ASP A 121 27.84 -20.15 -19.12
C ASP A 121 27.95 -20.40 -20.64
N ASP A 122 29.18 -20.65 -21.10
CA ASP A 122 29.49 -20.81 -22.51
C ASP A 122 28.95 -22.13 -23.07
N ALA A 123 29.07 -23.24 -22.33
CA ALA A 123 28.60 -24.55 -22.77
C ALA A 123 27.07 -24.60 -22.88
N GLU A 124 26.37 -24.08 -21.87
CA GLU A 124 24.91 -23.92 -21.86
C GLU A 124 24.47 -23.05 -23.04
N ARG A 125 25.13 -21.92 -23.25
CA ARG A 125 24.81 -21.01 -24.36
C ARG A 125 24.94 -21.71 -25.71
N TRP A 126 26.07 -22.39 -25.96
CA TRP A 126 26.32 -23.08 -27.22
C TRP A 126 25.41 -24.28 -27.44
N ALA A 127 24.97 -24.94 -26.37
CA ALA A 127 23.95 -25.98 -26.44
C ALA A 127 22.56 -25.38 -26.77
N ALA A 128 22.19 -24.30 -26.10
CA ALA A 128 20.86 -23.69 -26.20
C ALA A 128 20.54 -23.25 -27.64
N ILE A 129 21.46 -22.57 -28.35
CA ILE A 129 21.21 -22.06 -29.71
C ILE A 129 20.81 -23.17 -30.71
N LYS A 130 21.24 -24.42 -30.48
CA LYS A 130 20.98 -25.58 -31.36
C LYS A 130 19.60 -26.19 -31.13
N THR A 131 19.00 -25.95 -29.97
CA THR A 131 17.78 -26.61 -29.53
C THR A 131 16.69 -25.56 -29.28
N PRO A 132 15.88 -25.21 -30.31
CA PRO A 132 14.71 -24.36 -30.08
C PRO A 132 13.75 -25.02 -29.07
N PRO A 133 12.85 -24.24 -28.44
CA PRO A 133 11.91 -24.80 -27.46
C PRO A 133 11.08 -25.96 -28.00
N GLU A 134 10.65 -26.84 -27.10
CA GLU A 134 9.88 -28.03 -27.44
C GLU A 134 8.64 -27.70 -28.28
N GLY A 135 8.41 -28.51 -29.32
CA GLY A 135 7.30 -28.30 -30.27
C GLY A 135 7.54 -27.21 -31.32
N LYS A 136 8.67 -26.50 -31.28
CA LYS A 136 9.01 -25.46 -32.26
C LYS A 136 10.19 -25.89 -33.13
N SER A 137 10.09 -25.66 -34.44
CA SER A 137 11.17 -25.94 -35.38
C SER A 137 12.26 -24.87 -35.41
N ARG A 138 11.99 -23.68 -34.85
CA ARG A 138 12.89 -22.51 -34.88
C ARG A 138 12.71 -21.63 -33.64
N TRP A 139 13.75 -20.86 -33.31
CA TRP A 139 13.69 -19.81 -32.31
C TRP A 139 12.84 -18.63 -32.78
N THR A 140 11.94 -18.17 -31.92
CA THR A 140 11.37 -16.81 -32.00
C THR A 140 12.10 -15.86 -31.05
N THR A 141 11.89 -14.55 -31.19
CA THR A 141 12.45 -13.55 -30.29
C THR A 141 11.95 -13.73 -28.86
N ASP A 142 10.67 -14.02 -28.68
CA ASP A 142 10.07 -14.25 -27.36
C ASP A 142 10.58 -15.53 -26.72
N ASP A 143 10.80 -16.59 -27.51
CA ASP A 143 11.43 -17.81 -27.01
C ASP A 143 12.83 -17.54 -26.45
N ALA A 144 13.64 -16.79 -27.20
CA ALA A 144 14.97 -16.42 -26.75
C ALA A 144 14.93 -15.53 -25.50
N LYS A 145 14.03 -14.54 -25.46
CA LYS A 145 13.82 -13.66 -24.29
C LYS A 145 13.42 -14.47 -23.06
N ARG A 146 12.46 -15.39 -23.22
CA ARG A 146 12.00 -16.29 -22.16
C ARG A 146 13.14 -17.15 -21.63
N ARG A 147 14.00 -17.70 -22.50
CA ARG A 147 15.16 -18.52 -22.11
C ARG A 147 16.16 -17.76 -21.22
N VAL A 148 16.25 -16.44 -21.38
CA VAL A 148 17.16 -15.58 -20.60
C VAL A 148 16.44 -14.77 -19.51
N GLY A 149 15.15 -15.03 -19.26
CA GLY A 149 14.37 -14.34 -18.24
C GLY A 149 14.05 -12.87 -18.55
N TRP A 150 14.06 -12.47 -19.83
CA TRP A 150 13.67 -11.12 -20.25
C TRP A 150 12.17 -11.00 -20.45
N THR A 151 11.66 -9.78 -20.35
CA THR A 151 10.26 -9.45 -20.69
C THR A 151 10.01 -9.74 -22.16
N VAL A 152 9.01 -10.59 -22.41
CA VAL A 152 8.55 -10.99 -23.75
C VAL A 152 7.61 -9.95 -24.33
N ASP A 153 7.53 -9.88 -25.66
CA ASP A 153 6.59 -9.01 -26.36
C ASP A 153 5.18 -9.62 -26.37
N SER A 154 5.09 -10.95 -26.48
CA SER A 154 3.83 -11.72 -26.47
C SER A 154 3.78 -12.64 -25.23
N PRO A 155 3.21 -12.17 -24.10
CA PRO A 155 3.13 -12.94 -22.87
C PRO A 155 2.11 -14.08 -22.95
N GLU A 156 2.56 -15.32 -22.78
CA GLU A 156 1.73 -16.52 -22.86
C GLU A 156 1.32 -17.01 -21.45
N THR A 157 2.28 -17.06 -20.53
CA THR A 157 2.06 -17.59 -19.18
C THR A 157 1.41 -16.55 -18.25
N PRO A 158 0.71 -16.97 -17.17
CA PRO A 158 0.19 -16.03 -16.18
C PRO A 158 1.25 -15.11 -15.60
N GLN A 159 2.45 -15.63 -15.33
CA GLN A 159 3.56 -14.83 -14.78
C GLN A 159 4.09 -13.80 -15.79
N GLU A 160 4.17 -14.15 -17.08
CA GLU A 160 4.54 -13.21 -18.13
C GLU A 160 3.51 -12.08 -18.26
N LYS A 161 2.22 -12.41 -18.21
CA LYS A 161 1.14 -11.42 -18.24
C LYS A 161 1.19 -10.48 -17.04
N ILE A 162 1.46 -11.02 -15.84
CA ILE A 162 1.67 -10.21 -14.63
C ILE A 162 2.87 -9.27 -14.80
N THR A 163 3.98 -9.77 -15.30
CA THR A 163 5.21 -8.96 -15.55
C THR A 163 4.94 -7.84 -16.55
N ALA A 164 4.22 -8.14 -17.64
CA ALA A 164 3.82 -7.14 -18.62
C ALA A 164 2.90 -6.07 -18.01
N ILE A 165 1.94 -6.45 -17.16
CA ILE A 165 1.08 -5.51 -16.43
C ILE A 165 1.93 -4.62 -15.51
N HIS A 166 2.89 -5.18 -14.78
CA HIS A 166 3.79 -4.38 -13.92
C HIS A 166 4.58 -3.34 -14.72
N HIS A 167 5.07 -3.70 -15.91
CA HIS A 167 5.78 -2.75 -16.76
C HIS A 167 4.87 -1.64 -17.29
N LEU A 168 3.61 -1.97 -17.64
CA LEU A 168 2.63 -0.98 -18.09
C LEU A 168 2.13 -0.07 -16.96
N ALA A 169 2.08 -0.58 -15.73
CA ALA A 169 1.62 0.13 -14.55
C ALA A 169 2.77 0.81 -13.77
N GLN A 170 3.87 1.18 -14.44
CA GLN A 170 4.94 2.00 -13.83
C GLN A 170 4.48 3.44 -13.56
N ASP A 171 3.53 3.93 -14.36
CA ASP A 171 2.90 5.22 -14.15
C ASP A 171 1.83 5.09 -13.06
N GLU A 172 1.95 5.90 -12.00
CA GLU A 172 1.07 5.84 -10.83
C GLU A 172 -0.38 6.24 -11.15
N GLU A 173 -0.60 7.15 -12.09
CA GLU A 173 -1.95 7.58 -12.51
C GLU A 173 -2.66 6.46 -13.28
N VAL A 174 -1.92 5.80 -14.18
CA VAL A 174 -2.42 4.62 -14.91
C VAL A 174 -2.69 3.49 -13.92
N ALA A 175 -1.77 3.22 -12.99
CA ALA A 175 -1.90 2.19 -11.98
C ALA A 175 -3.11 2.41 -11.07
N ALA A 176 -3.35 3.64 -10.61
CA ALA A 176 -4.50 4.00 -9.79
C ALA A 176 -5.83 3.78 -10.52
N THR A 177 -5.91 4.21 -11.79
CA THR A 177 -7.10 4.03 -12.63
C THR A 177 -7.41 2.56 -12.84
N VAL A 178 -6.42 1.76 -13.25
CA VAL A 178 -6.56 0.32 -13.47
C VAL A 178 -6.92 -0.42 -12.18
N THR A 179 -6.30 -0.04 -11.05
CA THR A 179 -6.61 -0.62 -9.73
C THR A 179 -8.07 -0.36 -9.37
N THR A 180 -8.57 0.86 -9.58
CA THR A 180 -9.98 1.21 -9.34
C THR A 180 -10.92 0.34 -10.18
N ASP A 181 -10.60 0.13 -11.45
CA ASP A 181 -11.40 -0.72 -12.33
C ASP A 181 -11.33 -2.21 -11.97
N PHE A 182 -10.20 -2.69 -11.45
CA PHE A 182 -10.10 -4.03 -10.90
C PHE A 182 -10.92 -4.20 -9.63
N LEU A 183 -10.93 -3.22 -8.73
CA LEU A 183 -11.71 -3.26 -7.49
C LEU A 183 -13.23 -3.21 -7.75
N LYS A 184 -13.67 -2.57 -8.85
CA LYS A 184 -15.08 -2.61 -9.29
C LYS A 184 -15.57 -3.99 -9.74
N ARG A 185 -14.66 -4.96 -9.96
CA ARG A 185 -15.00 -6.31 -10.42
C ARG A 185 -15.15 -7.25 -9.21
N PRO A 186 -16.37 -7.67 -8.82
CA PRO A 186 -16.58 -8.42 -7.57
C PRO A 186 -15.79 -9.74 -7.50
N GLN A 187 -15.62 -10.41 -8.63
CA GLN A 187 -14.86 -11.66 -8.72
C GLN A 187 -13.36 -11.47 -8.50
N VAL A 188 -12.81 -10.30 -8.84
CA VAL A 188 -11.40 -9.98 -8.57
C VAL A 188 -11.22 -9.76 -7.07
N ALA A 189 -12.06 -8.90 -6.47
CA ALA A 189 -12.05 -8.66 -5.03
C ALA A 189 -12.25 -9.95 -4.22
N ALA A 190 -13.11 -10.87 -4.67
CA ALA A 190 -13.31 -12.16 -4.02
C ALA A 190 -12.03 -13.02 -3.96
N LYS A 191 -11.20 -12.99 -5.02
CA LYS A 191 -9.95 -13.76 -5.11
C LYS A 191 -8.77 -13.18 -4.30
N VAL A 192 -8.87 -11.93 -3.85
CA VAL A 192 -7.84 -11.35 -2.97
C VAL A 192 -7.89 -12.02 -1.60
N SER A 193 -6.73 -12.43 -1.07
CA SER A 193 -6.61 -13.04 0.25
C SER A 193 -7.11 -12.09 1.35
N THR A 194 -7.60 -12.65 2.47
CA THR A 194 -8.07 -11.85 3.60
C THR A 194 -6.98 -10.90 4.12
N GLU A 195 -5.75 -11.38 4.24
CA GLU A 195 -4.59 -10.57 4.64
C GLU A 195 -4.38 -9.36 3.72
N ASN A 196 -4.39 -9.58 2.40
CA ASN A 196 -4.22 -8.49 1.44
C ASN A 196 -5.43 -7.53 1.45
N LYS A 197 -6.64 -8.02 1.71
CA LYS A 197 -7.83 -7.16 1.87
C LYS A 197 -7.68 -6.23 3.07
N VAL A 198 -7.25 -6.77 4.22
CA VAL A 198 -7.04 -5.97 5.44
C VAL A 198 -5.96 -4.90 5.18
N ARG A 199 -4.81 -5.30 4.62
CA ARG A 199 -3.73 -4.35 4.30
C ARG A 199 -4.16 -3.26 3.33
N VAL A 200 -4.96 -3.59 2.31
CA VAL A 200 -5.50 -2.58 1.38
C VAL A 200 -6.47 -1.63 2.08
N VAL A 201 -7.34 -2.13 2.97
CA VAL A 201 -8.22 -1.26 3.76
C VAL A 201 -7.42 -0.32 4.65
N GLU A 202 -6.39 -0.82 5.34
CA GLU A 202 -5.49 0.01 6.15
C GLU A 202 -4.80 1.10 5.31
N GLU A 203 -4.29 0.76 4.13
CA GLU A 203 -3.65 1.74 3.25
C GLU A 203 -4.63 2.79 2.74
N LEU A 204 -5.82 2.38 2.27
CA LEU A 204 -6.86 3.28 1.77
C LEU A 204 -7.49 4.16 2.86
N THR A 205 -7.35 3.78 4.14
CA THR A 205 -7.87 4.52 5.30
C THR A 205 -6.78 5.24 6.08
N ARG A 206 -5.60 5.49 5.49
CA ARG A 206 -4.59 6.39 6.07
C ARG A 206 -5.07 7.84 6.17
N ASP A 207 -5.91 8.28 5.25
CA ASP A 207 -6.57 9.58 5.31
C ASP A 207 -7.70 9.53 6.35
N GLU A 208 -7.65 10.41 7.36
CA GLU A 208 -8.62 10.43 8.47
C GLU A 208 -10.06 10.66 8.00
N SER A 209 -10.29 11.44 6.94
CA SER A 209 -11.62 11.69 6.39
C SER A 209 -12.20 10.45 5.72
N VAL A 210 -11.35 9.69 5.02
CA VAL A 210 -11.72 8.40 4.42
C VAL A 210 -11.95 7.36 5.51
N ALA A 211 -11.07 7.31 6.51
CA ALA A 211 -11.18 6.42 7.67
C ALA A 211 -12.49 6.65 8.43
N ALA A 212 -12.82 7.91 8.75
CA ALA A 212 -14.05 8.26 9.45
C ALA A 212 -15.30 7.85 8.65
N THR A 213 -15.29 8.08 7.34
CA THR A 213 -16.38 7.68 6.43
C THR A 213 -16.53 6.16 6.36
N ALA A 214 -15.41 5.44 6.20
CA ALA A 214 -15.38 3.98 6.16
C ALA A 214 -15.86 3.37 7.48
N ALA A 215 -15.33 3.85 8.62
CA ALA A 215 -15.72 3.43 9.95
C ALA A 215 -17.23 3.63 10.18
N THR A 216 -17.76 4.80 9.82
CA THR A 216 -19.20 5.08 9.91
C THR A 216 -20.01 4.09 9.06
N SER A 217 -19.59 3.84 7.82
CA SER A 217 -20.29 2.88 6.95
C SER A 217 -20.22 1.44 7.47
N LEU A 218 -19.11 1.04 8.09
CA LEU A 218 -18.93 -0.27 8.68
C LEU A 218 -19.77 -0.45 9.95
N LEU A 219 -19.79 0.56 10.82
CA LEU A 219 -20.58 0.56 12.06
C LEU A 219 -22.11 0.61 11.81
N ARG A 220 -22.56 0.97 10.60
CA ARG A 220 -23.97 0.79 10.20
C ARG A 220 -24.40 -0.68 10.12
N ARG A 221 -23.46 -1.63 10.10
CA ARG A 221 -23.73 -3.08 10.11
C ARG A 221 -23.78 -3.56 11.56
N PRO A 222 -24.92 -4.07 12.08
CA PRO A 222 -25.09 -4.37 13.50
C PRO A 222 -24.04 -5.33 14.08
N ASP A 223 -23.73 -6.42 13.38
CA ASP A 223 -22.74 -7.39 13.84
C ASP A 223 -21.31 -6.81 13.88
N VAL A 224 -20.99 -5.89 12.96
CA VAL A 224 -19.68 -5.22 12.94
C VAL A 224 -19.58 -4.25 14.10
N ALA A 225 -20.63 -3.46 14.35
CA ALA A 225 -20.68 -2.56 15.50
C ALA A 225 -20.55 -3.33 16.82
N PHE A 226 -21.30 -4.42 16.98
CA PHE A 226 -21.23 -5.26 18.18
C PHE A 226 -19.81 -5.83 18.42
N LYS A 227 -19.18 -6.36 17.36
CA LYS A 227 -17.81 -6.89 17.45
C LYS A 227 -16.79 -5.79 17.72
N ALA A 228 -16.91 -4.64 17.05
CA ALA A 228 -16.02 -3.51 17.27
C ALA A 228 -16.12 -2.98 18.71
N MET A 229 -17.33 -2.92 19.28
CA MET A 229 -17.54 -2.48 20.68
C MET A 229 -17.14 -3.52 21.72
N SER A 230 -16.80 -4.74 21.31
CA SER A 230 -16.22 -5.76 22.19
C SER A 230 -14.72 -5.54 22.40
N ASP A 231 -14.07 -4.72 21.58
CA ASP A 231 -12.69 -4.28 21.80
C ASP A 231 -12.64 -3.14 22.83
N ASP A 232 -11.85 -3.32 23.89
CA ASP A 232 -11.79 -2.36 25.00
C ASP A 232 -11.26 -0.99 24.58
N THR A 233 -10.31 -0.94 23.64
CA THR A 233 -9.73 0.32 23.18
C THR A 233 -10.73 1.08 22.33
N ALA A 234 -11.37 0.41 21.37
CA ALA A 234 -12.40 1.02 20.52
C ALA A 234 -13.58 1.52 21.36
N ARG A 235 -14.05 0.72 22.32
CA ARG A 235 -15.12 1.09 23.24
C ARG A 235 -14.75 2.30 24.09
N PHE A 236 -13.54 2.31 24.66
CA PHE A 236 -13.04 3.45 25.45
C PHE A 236 -13.01 4.74 24.61
N GLN A 237 -12.45 4.68 23.39
CA GLN A 237 -12.35 5.86 22.52
C GLN A 237 -13.73 6.40 22.10
N VAL A 238 -14.69 5.52 21.80
CA VAL A 238 -16.06 5.94 21.47
C VAL A 238 -16.75 6.57 22.68
N ASN A 239 -16.60 6.00 23.88
CA ASN A 239 -17.17 6.57 25.11
C ASN A 239 -16.54 7.93 25.45
N HIS A 240 -15.22 8.07 25.24
CA HIS A 240 -14.52 9.34 25.40
C HIS A 240 -15.08 10.39 24.41
N ALA A 241 -15.22 10.03 23.13
CA ALA A 241 -15.79 10.92 22.11
C ALA A 241 -17.25 11.30 22.41
N GLN A 242 -18.06 10.39 22.97
CA GLN A 242 -19.44 10.71 23.40
C GLN A 242 -19.46 11.71 24.56
N THR A 243 -18.65 11.47 25.59
CA THR A 243 -18.52 12.38 26.74
C THR A 243 -18.08 13.77 26.29
N GLU A 244 -17.07 13.82 25.42
CA GLU A 244 -16.53 15.05 24.87
C GLU A 244 -17.58 15.80 24.02
N ARG A 245 -18.36 15.08 23.20
CA ARG A 245 -19.47 15.67 22.46
C ARG A 245 -20.55 16.23 23.38
N HIS A 246 -20.87 15.57 24.49
CA HIS A 246 -21.81 16.09 25.47
C HIS A 246 -21.30 17.36 26.15
N ARG A 247 -20.02 17.40 26.52
CA ARG A 247 -19.36 18.59 27.06
C ARG A 247 -19.45 19.77 26.08
N GLN A 248 -19.03 19.55 24.83
CA GLN A 248 -19.11 20.58 23.78
C GLN A 248 -20.54 21.05 23.52
N ALA A 249 -21.53 20.15 23.55
CA ALA A 249 -22.93 20.52 23.38
C ALA A 249 -23.44 21.40 24.53
N ARG A 250 -22.99 21.13 25.76
CA ARG A 250 -23.30 21.94 26.93
C ARG A 250 -22.65 23.33 26.85
N GLU A 251 -21.36 23.40 26.52
CA GLU A 251 -20.65 24.67 26.32
C GLU A 251 -21.29 25.49 25.21
N HIS A 252 -21.61 24.87 24.08
CA HIS A 252 -22.31 25.54 23.00
C HIS A 252 -23.68 26.08 23.43
N PHE A 253 -24.44 25.32 24.23
CA PHE A 253 -25.69 25.82 24.82
C PHE A 253 -25.43 27.00 25.75
N GLU A 254 -24.42 26.92 26.61
CA GLU A 254 -24.08 27.98 27.56
C GLU A 254 -23.65 29.29 26.88
N ASP A 255 -23.00 29.19 25.71
CA ASP A 255 -22.50 30.32 24.92
C ASP A 255 -23.54 30.92 23.99
N THR A 256 -24.41 30.09 23.40
CA THR A 256 -25.32 30.53 22.32
C THR A 256 -26.77 30.70 22.74
N SER A 257 -27.19 30.04 23.84
CA SER A 257 -28.59 30.03 24.23
C SER A 257 -28.97 31.28 25.05
N PRO A 258 -30.00 32.04 24.65
CA PRO A 258 -30.44 33.21 25.40
C PRO A 258 -31.04 32.86 26.77
N VAL A 259 -31.40 31.60 27.00
CA VAL A 259 -31.91 31.11 28.30
C VAL A 259 -30.83 30.51 29.20
N ALA A 260 -29.59 30.34 28.71
CA ALA A 260 -28.48 29.80 29.52
C ALA A 260 -28.23 30.58 30.82
N PRO A 261 -28.29 31.93 30.88
CA PRO A 261 -28.14 32.66 32.13
C PRO A 261 -29.23 32.35 33.17
N ALA A 262 -30.48 32.10 32.73
CA ALA A 262 -31.59 31.77 33.62
C ALA A 262 -31.44 30.35 34.18
N VAL A 263 -31.05 29.37 33.34
CA VAL A 263 -30.75 28.00 33.78
C VAL A 263 -29.59 28.00 34.78
N ARG A 264 -28.49 28.72 34.51
CA ARG A 264 -27.38 28.89 35.47
C ARG A 264 -27.79 29.56 36.78
N HIS A 265 -28.77 30.46 36.75
CA HIS A 265 -29.29 31.08 37.97
C HIS A 265 -30.14 30.09 38.78
N ILE A 266 -30.95 29.28 38.11
CA ILE A 266 -31.77 28.24 38.74
C ILE A 266 -30.86 27.18 39.37
N ASP A 267 -29.88 26.65 38.64
CA ASP A 267 -28.94 25.65 39.13
C ASP A 267 -28.20 26.16 40.39
N ARG A 268 -27.66 27.39 40.33
CA ARG A 268 -27.04 28.04 41.50
C ARG A 268 -27.99 28.25 42.68
N SER A 269 -29.26 28.52 42.41
CA SER A 269 -30.28 28.68 43.46
C SER A 269 -30.61 27.34 44.13
N VAL A 270 -30.64 26.25 43.36
CA VAL A 270 -30.84 24.88 43.88
C VAL A 270 -29.64 24.46 44.72
N GLU A 271 -28.41 24.64 44.22
CA GLU A 271 -27.19 24.33 44.96
C GLU A 271 -27.08 25.11 46.27
N PHE A 272 -27.47 26.39 46.28
CA PHE A 272 -27.57 27.19 47.50
C PHE A 272 -28.59 26.62 48.50
N LEU A 273 -29.79 26.25 48.03
CA LEU A 273 -30.84 25.67 48.88
C LEU A 273 -30.43 24.31 49.45
N ASP A 274 -29.73 23.49 48.67
CA ASP A 274 -29.21 22.20 49.12
C ASP A 274 -28.15 22.38 50.22
N LEU A 275 -27.22 23.32 50.05
CA LEU A 275 -26.21 23.63 51.07
C LEU A 275 -26.86 24.14 52.37
N VAL A 276 -27.80 25.08 52.27
CA VAL A 276 -28.56 25.58 53.44
C VAL A 276 -29.33 24.45 54.14
N THR A 277 -29.93 23.54 53.37
CA THR A 277 -30.67 22.39 53.90
C THR A 277 -29.75 21.40 54.61
N ALA A 278 -28.56 21.14 54.07
CA ALA A 278 -27.56 20.30 54.71
C ALA A 278 -27.11 20.89 56.06
N CYS A 279 -26.81 22.19 56.10
CA CYS A 279 -26.47 22.90 57.34
C CYS A 279 -27.60 22.83 58.38
N HIS A 280 -28.85 23.11 57.99
CA HIS A 280 -30.00 23.01 58.89
C HIS A 280 -30.22 21.58 59.41
N SER A 281 -30.04 20.57 58.56
CA SER A 281 -30.21 19.16 58.94
C SER A 281 -29.17 18.75 59.99
N PHE A 282 -27.91 19.16 59.82
CA PHE A 282 -26.85 18.92 60.80
C PHE A 282 -27.15 19.59 62.14
N VAL A 283 -27.48 20.88 62.15
CA VAL A 283 -27.80 21.63 63.38
C VAL A 283 -29.01 21.03 64.10
N ALA A 284 -30.06 20.69 63.37
CA ALA A 284 -31.26 20.09 63.94
C ALA A 284 -30.99 18.69 64.53
N ALA A 285 -30.17 17.88 63.86
CA ALA A 285 -29.76 16.56 64.38
C ALA A 285 -28.91 16.70 65.66
N ALA A 286 -27.90 17.56 65.66
CA ALA A 286 -27.07 17.84 66.83
C ALA A 286 -27.91 18.37 68.01
N GLY A 287 -28.82 19.31 67.75
CA GLY A 287 -29.71 19.90 68.76
C GLY A 287 -30.68 18.92 69.41
N ARG A 288 -31.04 17.81 68.75
CA ARG A 288 -31.83 16.72 69.36
C ARG A 288 -30.97 15.74 70.15
N THR A 289 -29.81 15.37 69.61
CA THR A 289 -28.97 14.31 70.16
C THR A 289 -28.18 14.78 71.39
N VAL A 290 -27.62 15.99 71.36
CA VAL A 290 -26.74 16.50 72.43
C VAL A 290 -27.47 16.64 73.78
N PRO A 291 -28.69 17.19 73.86
CA PRO A 291 -29.44 17.22 75.13
C PRO A 291 -29.80 15.82 75.66
N GLY A 292 -29.91 14.81 74.78
CA GLY A 292 -30.13 13.42 75.16
C GLY A 292 -28.92 12.73 75.80
N LEU A 293 -27.75 13.36 75.77
CA LEU A 293 -26.54 12.92 76.48
C LEU A 293 -26.48 13.43 77.93
N ARG A 294 -27.48 14.23 78.36
CA ARG A 294 -27.58 14.71 79.73
C ARG A 294 -27.59 13.53 80.70
N ASP A 295 -26.83 13.66 81.78
CA ASP A 295 -26.65 12.66 82.83
C ASP A 295 -25.87 11.38 82.43
N ARG A 296 -25.18 11.38 81.27
CA ARG A 296 -24.21 10.34 80.88
C ARG A 296 -22.78 10.88 80.89
N THR A 297 -21.92 10.31 81.71
CA THR A 297 -20.47 10.54 81.59
C THR A 297 -19.92 9.65 80.50
N LEU A 298 -19.56 10.23 79.35
CA LEU A 298 -18.82 9.52 78.30
C LEU A 298 -17.52 8.93 78.88
N ASN A 299 -17.03 7.81 78.36
CA ASN A 299 -15.68 7.34 78.68
C ASN A 299 -14.61 8.07 77.82
N ASP A 300 -13.32 7.80 78.07
CA ASP A 300 -12.23 8.50 77.38
C ASP A 300 -12.15 8.19 75.87
N ASP A 301 -12.50 6.97 75.47
CA ASP A 301 -12.54 6.56 74.06
C ASP A 301 -13.70 7.23 73.31
N GLU A 302 -14.88 7.27 73.92
CA GLU A 302 -16.07 7.96 73.40
C GLU A 302 -15.82 9.47 73.26
N ARG A 303 -15.15 10.09 74.24
CA ARG A 303 -14.71 11.50 74.15
C ARG A 303 -13.78 11.72 72.97
N THR A 304 -12.82 10.82 72.77
CA THR A 304 -11.84 10.92 71.68
C THR A 304 -12.51 10.81 70.31
N ILE A 305 -13.42 9.85 70.13
CA ILE A 305 -14.19 9.67 68.89
C ILE A 305 -15.05 10.89 68.58
N VAL A 306 -15.76 11.43 69.59
CA VAL A 306 -16.57 12.64 69.42
C VAL A 306 -15.69 13.84 69.06
N ALA A 307 -14.54 14.01 69.71
CA ALA A 307 -13.61 15.11 69.43
C ALA A 307 -13.07 15.05 67.98
N GLN A 308 -12.70 13.86 67.49
CA GLN A 308 -12.26 13.67 66.11
C GLN A 308 -13.37 14.01 65.10
N ASN A 309 -14.61 13.57 65.33
CA ASN A 309 -15.73 13.90 64.44
C ASN A 309 -16.05 15.41 64.46
N VAL A 310 -15.95 16.07 65.62
CA VAL A 310 -16.10 17.53 65.71
C VAL A 310 -15.00 18.24 64.92
N ALA A 311 -13.76 17.75 64.95
CA ALA A 311 -12.67 18.31 64.15
C ALA A 311 -12.96 18.21 62.64
N LYS A 312 -13.48 17.06 62.18
CA LYS A 312 -13.90 16.87 60.77
C LYS A 312 -15.02 17.84 60.36
N VAL A 313 -16.02 17.99 61.21
CA VAL A 313 -17.12 18.94 60.97
C VAL A 313 -16.59 20.36 60.88
N ARG A 314 -15.71 20.79 61.81
CA ARG A 314 -15.12 22.14 61.77
C ARG A 314 -14.36 22.39 60.48
N ALA A 315 -13.47 21.48 60.10
CA ALA A 315 -12.70 21.61 58.86
C ALA A 315 -13.60 21.67 57.61
N THR A 316 -14.71 20.92 57.60
CA THR A 316 -15.70 21.00 56.52
C THR A 316 -16.44 22.34 56.51
N LEU A 317 -16.78 22.88 57.68
CA LEU A 317 -17.42 24.19 57.79
C LEU A 317 -16.48 25.32 57.35
N ASP A 318 -15.19 25.25 57.73
CA ASP A 318 -14.17 26.21 57.32
C ASP A 318 -14.00 26.19 55.78
N TRP A 319 -14.04 25.02 55.16
CA TRP A 319 -14.04 24.89 53.69
C TRP A 319 -15.31 25.43 53.04
N ILE A 320 -16.48 25.17 53.63
CA ILE A 320 -17.74 25.75 53.14
C ILE A 320 -17.68 27.28 53.22
N GLU A 321 -17.20 27.85 54.33
CA GLU A 321 -17.04 29.30 54.51
C GLU A 321 -16.09 29.88 53.47
N GLN A 322 -14.90 29.28 53.30
CA GLN A 322 -13.93 29.68 52.28
C GLN A 322 -14.51 29.58 50.85
N ALA A 323 -15.23 28.51 50.54
CA ALA A 323 -15.84 28.31 49.23
C ALA A 323 -16.93 29.35 48.94
N VAL A 324 -17.73 29.71 49.94
CA VAL A 324 -18.79 30.74 49.82
C VAL A 324 -18.19 32.15 49.72
N GLU A 325 -17.15 32.46 50.51
CA GLU A 325 -16.52 33.78 50.53
C GLU A 325 -15.67 34.05 49.29
N THR A 326 -14.95 33.04 48.79
CA THR A 326 -13.94 33.21 47.74
C THR A 326 -14.36 32.65 46.37
N GLY A 327 -15.41 31.83 46.32
CA GLY A 327 -15.85 31.12 45.13
C GLY A 327 -14.93 29.98 44.69
N LYS A 328 -13.88 29.68 45.46
CA LYS A 328 -12.95 28.55 45.19
C LYS A 328 -13.44 27.30 45.91
N VAL A 329 -13.81 26.29 45.13
CA VAL A 329 -14.35 25.01 45.65
C VAL A 329 -13.29 23.91 45.73
N ASP A 330 -12.03 24.24 45.44
CA ASP A 330 -10.93 23.29 45.55
C ASP A 330 -10.74 22.87 47.01
N MET A 331 -10.77 21.57 47.26
CA MET A 331 -10.53 20.99 48.58
C MET A 331 -9.02 20.89 48.80
N ASP A 332 -8.50 21.43 49.90
CA ASP A 332 -7.08 21.29 50.23
C ASP A 332 -6.71 19.84 50.61
N ASP A 333 -5.44 19.48 50.41
CA ASP A 333 -4.94 18.11 50.64
C ASP A 333 -5.06 17.67 52.11
N GLU A 334 -5.14 18.63 53.04
CA GLU A 334 -5.21 18.40 54.48
C GLU A 334 -6.64 18.02 54.91
N LEU A 335 -7.64 18.76 54.44
CA LEU A 335 -9.06 18.46 54.58
C LEU A 335 -9.42 17.14 53.88
N ALA A 336 -8.84 16.88 52.71
CA ALA A 336 -9.05 15.64 51.98
C ALA A 336 -8.61 14.40 52.79
N ARG A 337 -7.46 14.46 53.47
CA ARG A 337 -6.97 13.39 54.36
C ARG A 337 -7.86 13.25 55.60
N LEU A 338 -8.20 14.38 56.21
CA LEU A 338 -8.99 14.44 57.44
C LEU A 338 -10.42 13.89 57.24
N LEU A 339 -11.03 14.12 56.06
CA LEU A 339 -12.32 13.53 55.69
C LEU A 339 -12.23 12.02 55.38
N LYS A 340 -11.15 11.56 54.75
CA LYS A 340 -10.90 10.12 54.50
C LYS A 340 -10.59 9.32 55.77
N GLY A 341 -10.26 9.99 56.87
CA GLY A 341 -9.94 9.34 58.15
C GLY A 341 -8.54 8.72 58.18
N GLU A 342 -7.63 9.24 57.36
CA GLU A 342 -6.19 8.94 57.42
C GLU A 342 -5.46 9.86 58.41
#